data_AF-A0A533HUD5-F1
#
_entry.id   AF-A0A533HUD5-F1
#
_cell.length_a   1.000
_cell.length_b   1.000
_cell.length_c   1.000
_cell.angle_alpha   90.00
_cell.angle_beta   90.00
_cell.angle_gamma   90.00
#
_symmetry.space_group_name_H-M   'P 1'
#
loop_
_entity.id
_entity.type
_entity.pdbx_description
1 polymer ?
#
loop_
_entity_poly.entity_id
_entity_poly.type
_entity_poly.pdbx_seq_one_letter_code
_entity_poly.pdbx_strand_id
1 'polypeptide(L)'
;MMKNLQELVERDSSRDILAELDVALSQMRNGEAARETKYEVSPVCEARTAVGLSQQEFAELMGISKRTLQEWEQGRRVPTGAARTLIKVAIKYPEVLRELPAMS
;
A
#
# COMPACT_ATOMS: atom_id res chain seq x y z
N MET A 1 -5.44 -11.71 -29.27
CA MET A 1 -6.77 -12.21 -29.66
C MET A 1 -7.47 -12.66 -28.39
N MET A 2 -8.68 -12.17 -28.09
CA MET A 2 -9.43 -12.58 -26.89
C MET A 2 -9.94 -14.01 -27.09
N LYS A 3 -9.66 -14.90 -26.12
CA LYS A 3 -10.15 -16.29 -26.16
C LYS A 3 -11.67 -16.31 -26.02
N ASN A 4 -12.32 -17.18 -26.78
CA ASN A 4 -13.76 -17.39 -26.65
C ASN A 4 -14.09 -18.29 -25.44
N LEU A 5 -15.37 -18.38 -25.07
CA LEU A 5 -15.81 -19.10 -23.88
C LEU A 5 -15.46 -20.60 -23.93
N GLN A 6 -15.50 -21.20 -25.12
CA GLN A 6 -15.24 -22.62 -25.33
C GLN A 6 -13.75 -22.95 -25.12
N GLU A 7 -12.86 -22.10 -25.63
CA GLU A 7 -11.42 -22.19 -25.41
C GLU A 7 -11.03 -21.97 -23.94
N LEU A 8 -11.76 -21.14 -23.20
CA LEU A 8 -11.57 -20.94 -21.76
C LEU A 8 -11.95 -22.20 -20.97
N VAL A 9 -13.08 -22.82 -21.32
CA VAL A 9 -13.56 -24.05 -20.67
C VAL A 9 -12.65 -25.23 -20.95
N GLU A 10 -12.20 -25.41 -22.20
CA GLU A 10 -11.24 -26.48 -22.55
C GLU A 10 -9.90 -26.30 -21.83
N ARG A 11 -9.42 -25.06 -21.75
CA ARG A 11 -8.22 -24.71 -20.98
C ARG A 11 -8.40 -25.11 -19.52
N ASP A 12 -9.47 -24.68 -18.86
CA ASP A 12 -9.65 -24.91 -17.43
C ASP A 12 -10.00 -26.37 -17.11
N SER A 13 -10.65 -27.10 -18.03
CA SER A 13 -10.91 -28.55 -17.89
C SER A 13 -9.64 -29.40 -17.98
N SER A 14 -8.58 -28.88 -18.60
CA SER A 14 -7.31 -29.59 -18.79
C SER A 14 -6.26 -29.24 -17.72
N ARG A 15 -6.58 -28.38 -16.76
CA ARG A 15 -5.62 -27.88 -15.76
C ARG A 15 -5.67 -28.68 -14.46
N ASP A 16 -4.50 -28.99 -13.93
CA ASP A 16 -4.33 -29.49 -12.57
C ASP A 16 -3.99 -28.32 -11.64
N ILE A 17 -5.04 -27.75 -11.04
CA ILE A 17 -4.92 -26.59 -10.15
C ILE A 17 -4.08 -26.90 -8.91
N LEU A 18 -4.10 -28.14 -8.41
CA LEU A 18 -3.34 -28.53 -7.22
C LEU A 18 -1.84 -28.57 -7.53
N ALA A 19 -1.47 -29.17 -8.65
CA ALA A 19 -0.08 -29.18 -9.11
C ALA A 19 0.45 -27.77 -9.38
N GLU A 20 -0.35 -26.92 -10.02
CA GLU A 20 0.03 -25.53 -10.30
C GLU A 20 0.19 -24.69 -9.02
N LEU A 21 -0.66 -24.91 -8.01
CA LEU A 21 -0.54 -24.22 -6.72
C LEU A 21 0.71 -24.66 -5.94
N ASP A 22 1.04 -25.95 -5.97
CA ASP A 22 2.24 -26.49 -5.30
C ASP A 22 3.53 -25.91 -5.89
N VAL A 23 3.57 -25.76 -7.23
CA VAL A 23 4.66 -25.08 -7.94
C VAL A 23 4.74 -23.61 -7.50
N ALA A 24 3.62 -22.89 -7.45
CA ALA A 24 3.60 -21.48 -7.05
C ALA A 24 4.07 -21.30 -5.60
N LEU A 25 3.64 -22.16 -4.67
CA LEU A 25 4.07 -22.14 -3.27
C LEU A 25 5.57 -22.43 -3.14
N SER A 26 6.08 -23.38 -3.92
CA SER A 26 7.51 -23.71 -3.96
C SER A 26 8.35 -22.55 -4.48
N GLN A 27 7.90 -21.89 -5.56
CA GLN A 27 8.53 -20.67 -6.10
C GLN A 27 8.54 -19.54 -5.06
N MET A 28 7.41 -19.28 -4.39
CA MET A 28 7.33 -18.28 -3.32
C MET A 28 8.28 -18.60 -2.16
N ARG A 29 8.35 -19.86 -1.73
CA ARG A 29 9.24 -20.31 -0.66
C ARG A 29 10.72 -20.15 -1.03
N ASN A 30 11.06 -20.37 -2.29
CA ASN A 30 12.40 -20.23 -2.83
C ASN A 30 12.76 -18.77 -3.20
N GLY A 31 11.81 -17.83 -3.07
CA GLY A 31 12.01 -16.42 -3.45
C GLY A 31 12.05 -16.19 -4.96
N GLU A 32 11.60 -17.15 -5.77
CA GLU A 32 11.53 -17.07 -7.22
C GLU A 32 10.32 -16.21 -7.63
N ALA A 33 10.46 -14.89 -7.54
CA ALA A 33 9.45 -13.96 -8.03
C ALA A 33 9.59 -13.75 -9.54
N ALA A 34 8.59 -14.16 -10.32
CA ALA A 34 8.56 -13.92 -11.77
C ALA A 34 8.63 -12.43 -12.15
N ARG A 35 8.28 -11.53 -11.21
CA ARG A 35 8.38 -10.08 -11.38
C ARG A 35 8.52 -9.38 -10.02
N GLU A 36 9.67 -8.78 -9.75
CA GLU A 36 9.79 -7.80 -8.67
C GLU A 36 9.14 -6.48 -9.11
N THR A 37 8.06 -6.09 -8.43
CA THR A 37 7.48 -4.75 -8.60
C THR A 37 7.90 -3.90 -7.41
N LYS A 38 8.97 -3.12 -7.57
CA LYS A 38 9.37 -2.13 -6.56
C LYS A 38 8.33 -1.00 -6.58
N TYR A 39 7.46 -0.97 -5.56
CA TYR A 39 6.62 0.18 -5.30
C TYR A 39 7.40 1.17 -4.44
N GLU A 40 7.61 2.39 -4.94
CA GLU A 40 8.06 3.48 -4.09
C GLU A 40 6.93 3.82 -3.11
N VAL A 41 7.15 3.51 -1.83
CA VAL A 41 6.22 3.88 -0.77
C VAL A 41 6.26 5.40 -0.66
N SER A 42 5.11 6.07 -0.82
CA SER A 42 5.02 7.52 -0.62
C SER A 42 5.52 7.87 0.78
N PRO A 43 6.33 8.94 0.96
CA PRO A 43 6.79 9.39 2.27
C PRO A 43 5.64 9.64 3.26
N VAL A 44 4.45 9.94 2.74
CA VAL A 44 3.22 10.11 3.53
C VAL A 44 2.76 8.80 4.15
N CYS A 45 2.82 7.71 3.38
CA CYS A 45 2.44 6.38 3.84
C CYS A 45 3.46 5.85 4.85
N GLU A 46 4.76 6.12 4.62
CA GLU A 46 5.83 5.84 5.58
C GLU A 46 5.59 6.57 6.90
N ALA A 47 5.36 7.89 6.86
CA ALA A 47 5.04 8.70 8.04
C ALA A 47 3.88 8.12 8.84
N ARG A 48 2.74 7.84 8.20
CA ARG A 48 1.56 7.29 8.88
C ARG A 48 1.86 5.93 9.52
N THR A 49 2.54 5.06 8.79
CA THR A 49 2.85 3.71 9.25
C THR A 49 3.86 3.73 10.40
N ALA A 50 4.83 4.66 10.38
CA ALA A 50 5.78 4.88 11.46
C ALA A 50 5.08 5.33 12.75
N VAL A 51 4.09 6.23 12.65
CA VAL A 51 3.28 6.66 13.79
C VAL A 51 2.33 5.53 14.25
N GLY A 52 1.92 4.64 13.35
CA GLY A 52 1.10 3.46 13.68
C GLY A 52 -0.41 3.74 13.66
N LEU A 53 -0.84 4.76 12.92
CA LEU A 53 -2.24 5.19 12.85
C LEU A 53 -2.94 4.70 11.57
N SER A 54 -4.26 4.55 11.65
CA SER A 54 -5.10 4.39 10.47
C SER A 54 -5.11 5.67 9.61
N GLN A 55 -5.58 5.56 8.37
CA GLN A 55 -5.73 6.74 7.50
C GLN A 55 -6.67 7.80 8.09
N GLN A 56 -7.70 7.39 8.84
CA GLN A 56 -8.66 8.32 9.41
C GLN A 56 -8.02 9.10 10.57
N GLU A 57 -7.44 8.39 11.54
CA GLU A 57 -6.78 8.99 12.71
C GLU A 57 -5.61 9.90 12.32
N PHE A 58 -4.81 9.48 11.33
CA PHE A 58 -3.71 10.30 10.85
C PHE A 58 -4.20 11.56 10.12
N ALA A 59 -5.31 11.47 9.37
CA ALA A 59 -5.90 12.64 8.72
C ALA A 59 -6.46 13.64 9.75
N GLU A 60 -7.12 13.15 10.80
CA GLU A 60 -7.60 13.95 11.93
C GLU A 60 -6.44 14.64 12.67
N LEU A 61 -5.38 13.90 12.99
CA LEU A 61 -4.17 14.47 13.60
C LEU A 61 -3.54 15.59 12.74
N MET A 62 -3.54 15.41 11.42
CA MET A 62 -3.00 16.37 10.46
C MET A 62 -3.96 17.52 10.14
N GLY A 63 -5.21 17.49 10.63
CA GLY A 63 -6.23 18.49 10.34
C GLY A 63 -6.68 18.52 8.88
N ILE A 64 -6.67 17.38 8.18
CA ILE A 64 -7.06 17.25 6.77
C ILE A 64 -8.13 16.18 6.58
N SER A 65 -8.79 16.18 5.43
CA SER A 65 -9.73 15.09 5.12
C SER A 65 -8.98 13.78 4.84
N LYS A 66 -9.58 12.64 5.19
CA LYS A 66 -9.08 11.30 4.79
C LYS A 66 -8.85 11.21 3.28
N ARG A 67 -9.70 11.85 2.48
CA ARG A 67 -9.54 11.88 1.02
C ARG A 67 -8.26 12.61 0.59
N THR A 68 -7.92 13.72 1.23
CA THR A 68 -6.67 14.44 0.99
C THR A 68 -5.46 13.56 1.30
N LEU A 69 -5.48 12.85 2.44
CA LEU A 69 -4.42 11.91 2.80
C LEU A 69 -4.27 10.80 1.75
N GLN A 70 -5.37 10.22 1.27
CA GLN A 70 -5.34 9.18 0.24
C GLN A 70 -4.77 9.68 -1.09
N GLU A 71 -5.05 10.92 -1.49
CA GLU A 71 -4.44 11.49 -2.70
C GLU A 71 -2.93 11.72 -2.55
N TRP A 72 -2.44 11.98 -1.34
CA TRP A 72 -1.01 12.08 -1.05
C TRP A 72 -0.32 10.72 -1.01
N GLU A 73 -0.92 9.73 -0.35
CA GLU A 73 -0.37 8.37 -0.28
C GLU A 73 -0.32 7.71 -1.67
N GLN A 74 -1.28 8.03 -2.54
CA GLN A 74 -1.34 7.51 -3.91
C GLN A 74 -0.56 8.38 -4.92
N GLY A 75 0.13 9.44 -4.45
CA GLY A 75 0.97 10.30 -5.29
C GLY A 75 0.22 11.20 -6.28
N ARG A 76 -1.11 11.28 -6.22
CA ARG A 76 -1.92 12.19 -7.06
C ARG A 76 -1.74 13.65 -6.68
N ARG A 77 -1.44 13.92 -5.41
CA ARG A 77 -1.11 15.25 -4.89
C ARG A 77 0.11 15.15 -3.99
N VAL A 78 0.82 16.27 -3.84
CA VAL A 78 2.02 16.36 -2.99
C VAL A 78 1.72 17.31 -1.83
N PRO A 79 2.04 16.93 -0.58
CA PRO A 79 1.94 17.85 0.55
C PRO A 79 2.88 19.04 0.38
N THR A 80 2.39 20.25 0.67
CA THR A 80 3.14 21.50 0.53
C THR A 80 3.31 22.19 1.89
N GLY A 81 4.24 23.15 1.96
CA GLY A 81 4.43 24.00 3.14
C GLY A 81 4.68 23.20 4.43
N ALA A 82 3.93 23.54 5.47
CA ALA A 82 4.06 22.95 6.80
C ALA A 82 3.79 21.44 6.82
N ALA A 83 2.85 20.95 5.98
CA ALA A 83 2.52 19.54 5.90
C ALA A 83 3.74 18.69 5.49
N ARG A 84 4.56 19.18 4.55
CA ARG A 84 5.78 18.47 4.12
C ARG A 84 6.82 18.36 5.25
N THR A 85 6.93 19.39 6.07
CA THR A 85 7.82 19.37 7.24
C THR A 85 7.29 18.41 8.29
N LEU A 86 5.97 18.43 8.55
CA LEU A 86 5.34 17.55 9.53
C LEU A 86 5.45 16.06 9.15
N ILE A 87 5.32 15.73 7.85
CA ILE A 87 5.59 14.38 7.33
C ILE A 87 7.02 13.93 7.67
N LYS A 88 8.02 14.79 7.48
CA LYS A 88 9.41 14.46 7.83
C LYS A 88 9.61 14.26 9.33
N VAL A 89 8.94 15.05 10.15
CA VAL A 89 8.96 14.89 11.61
C VAL A 89 8.32 13.56 11.99
N ALA A 90 7.17 13.22 11.40
CA ALA A 90 6.48 11.95 11.63
C ALA A 90 7.34 10.71 11.31
N ILE A 91 8.17 10.79 10.26
CA ILE A 91 9.12 9.73 9.90
C ILE A 91 10.25 9.65 10.94
N LYS A 92 10.83 10.80 11.32
CA LYS A 92 12.05 10.84 12.14
C LYS A 92 11.78 10.65 13.64
N TYR A 93 10.64 11.15 14.11
CA TYR A 93 10.23 11.22 15.51
C TYR A 93 8.74 10.84 15.64
N PRO A 94 8.35 9.61 15.28
CA PRO A 94 6.95 9.18 15.29
C PRO A 94 6.31 9.26 16.68
N GLU A 95 7.08 9.10 17.75
CA GLU A 95 6.65 9.22 19.14
C GLU A 95 6.04 10.59 19.46
N VAL A 96 6.61 11.67 18.92
CA VAL A 96 6.10 13.03 19.13
C VAL A 96 4.68 13.17 18.62
N LEU A 97 4.36 12.54 17.48
CA LEU A 97 3.02 12.58 16.92
C LEU A 97 2.02 11.64 17.61
N ARG A 98 2.49 10.55 18.23
CA ARG A 98 1.62 9.65 19.01
C ARG A 98 1.13 10.28 20.30
N GLU A 99 1.91 11.17 20.89
CA GLU A 99 1.57 11.87 22.12
C GLU A 99 0.61 13.04 21.90
N LEU A 100 0.44 13.48 20.65
CA LEU A 100 -0.48 14.56 20.31
C LEU A 100 -1.93 14.04 20.39
N PRO A 101 -2.83 14.77 21.07
CA PRO A 101 -4.24 14.45 21.04
C PRO A 101 -4.79 14.64 19.61
N ALA A 102 -5.71 13.77 19.21
CA ALA A 102 -6.48 14.00 18.00
C ALA A 102 -7.21 15.35 18.12
N MET A 103 -7.19 16.16 17.06
CA MET A 103 -7.95 17.42 17.05
C MET A 103 -9.44 17.09 16.97
N SER A 104 -10.12 17.08 18.13
CA SER A 104 -11.57 16.98 18.26
C SER A 104 -12.25 18.32 17.97
#